data_AF-A0A382CZ75-F1
#
_entry.id   AF-A0A382CZ75-F1
#
_cell.length_a   1.000
_cell.length_b   1.000
_cell.length_c   1.000
_cell.angle_alpha   90.00
_cell.angle_beta   90.00
_cell.angle_gamma   90.00
#
_symmetry.space_group_name_H-M   'P 1'
#
loop_
_entity.id
_entity.type
_entity.pdbx_description
1 polymer ?
#
loop_
_entity_poly.entity_id
_entity_poly.type
_entity_poly.pdbx_seq_one_letter_code
_entity_poly.pdbx_strand_id
1 'polypeptide(L)'
;GIIFFLVSLTHLYYSVFVIMFSIVFFAIYIFRQKKVSNKTFITNFSILLTIGLVSTSVLFFSNPTFSHGDEEWVFEAITAETTDGYARSTQEHFLFSTSLENLIVPTPDHTTQMFSDYLLFDSFYSFFGKSIQYLQIEQYAFLGYSVIFLSALAVIKYRQNHIWFWLLICGIFIVMSFGPELKILHEPTGIVMPDKLFYDAIPGWDELRAPARFIVMANLSLAMLASFAVYGLIKNKFSSFKQQLMLASIIGFVILFEFSMIPYPTDVEPIPDIYEEIKNDESKFAILPAPIGGTGDYMLASDPRILYHQIYHEKPIYGGHESRVSYETMSETRTYFLNMFHGLGSNQDIINQDLAIHGLSLFDYFNIKYVTLHKNSLTLHGLTLMKQTMSEILNENTPIHEDGNIAIYKIPKPDSLEPFLLLGSGWHTYVECEPNEEGINCYARVTMENSEILIINPTESTIDITLGIVLKSVLDEKTSTISFNNEKLDVLDVPITRTAMHVENLILVPGVNVITLHTDEVSAYQGSEHKRAFQEEIQIGIIVESLFIVK
;
A
#
# COMPACT_ATOMS: atom_id res chain seq x y z
N GLY A 1 18.42 23.87 12.83
CA GLY A 1 18.07 24.39 11.49
C GLY A 1 18.45 23.39 10.44
N ILE A 2 19.71 23.32 10.04
CA ILE A 2 20.14 22.36 8.99
C ILE A 2 19.77 20.92 9.35
N ILE A 3 20.08 20.44 10.56
CA ILE A 3 19.69 19.08 10.99
C ILE A 3 18.16 18.90 10.98
N PHE A 4 17.41 19.91 11.42
CA PHE A 4 15.94 19.88 11.39
C PHE A 4 15.39 19.78 9.97
N PHE A 5 15.94 20.58 9.06
CA PHE A 5 15.58 20.58 7.64
C PHE A 5 15.91 19.24 6.99
N LEU A 6 17.10 18.69 7.27
CA LEU A 6 17.51 17.39 6.75
C LEU A 6 16.62 16.27 7.30
N VAL A 7 16.27 16.31 8.59
CA VAL A 7 15.34 15.35 9.19
C VAL A 7 13.96 15.48 8.56
N SER A 8 13.47 16.71 8.31
CA SER A 8 12.18 16.92 7.66
C SER A 8 12.09 16.41 6.23
N LEU A 9 13.22 16.33 5.53
CA LEU A 9 13.29 15.73 4.20
C LEU A 9 13.32 14.19 4.21
N THR A 10 13.58 13.57 5.36
CA THR A 10 13.79 12.11 5.44
C THR A 10 12.51 11.35 5.74
N HIS A 11 11.82 11.69 6.84
CA HIS A 11 10.64 10.94 7.27
C HIS A 11 9.84 11.73 8.30
N LEU A 12 8.51 11.68 8.18
CA LEU A 12 7.59 12.47 9.02
C LEU A 12 7.77 12.19 10.53
N TYR A 13 7.86 10.91 10.93
CA TYR A 13 8.05 10.56 12.35
C TYR A 13 9.26 11.24 12.97
N TYR A 14 10.40 11.23 12.27
CA TYR A 14 11.63 11.81 12.82
C TYR A 14 11.53 13.33 12.94
N SER A 15 10.84 13.99 12.03
CA SER A 15 10.52 15.42 12.12
C SER A 15 9.75 15.72 13.40
N VAL A 16 8.68 14.97 13.66
CA VAL A 16 7.84 15.13 14.85
C VAL A 16 8.64 14.86 16.12
N PHE A 17 9.45 13.80 16.14
CA PHE A 17 10.29 13.45 17.30
C PHE A 17 11.25 14.59 17.66
N VAL A 18 11.95 15.15 16.66
CA VAL A 18 12.94 16.21 16.88
C VAL A 18 12.26 17.52 17.26
N ILE A 19 11.09 17.84 16.67
CA ILE A 19 10.27 19.00 17.07
C ILE A 19 9.84 18.88 18.53
N MET A 20 9.19 17.77 18.91
CA MET A 20 8.73 17.54 20.30
C MET A 20 9.89 17.58 21.29
N PHE A 21 10.99 16.86 21.01
CA PHE A 21 12.18 16.86 21.85
C PHE A 21 12.74 18.26 22.05
N SER A 22 12.81 19.05 20.96
CA SER A 22 13.39 20.40 21.01
C SER A 22 12.50 21.40 21.73
N ILE A 23 11.18 21.27 21.62
CA ILE A 23 10.22 22.05 22.41
C ILE A 23 10.45 21.80 23.90
N VAL A 24 10.52 20.53 24.32
CA VAL A 24 10.74 20.17 25.72
C VAL A 24 12.12 20.62 26.22
N PHE A 25 13.16 20.41 25.41
CA PHE A 25 14.51 20.90 25.69
C PHE A 25 14.54 22.41 25.90
N PHE A 26 13.92 23.16 24.99
CA PHE A 26 13.88 24.62 25.07
C PHE A 26 13.11 25.10 26.28
N ALA A 27 11.90 24.56 26.52
CA ALA A 27 11.10 24.90 27.69
C ALA A 27 11.89 24.70 28.98
N ILE A 28 12.48 23.52 29.18
CA ILE A 28 13.23 23.24 30.40
C ILE A 28 14.44 24.16 30.53
N TYR A 29 15.25 24.31 29.49
CA TYR A 29 16.52 25.03 29.63
C TYR A 29 16.35 26.55 29.69
N ILE A 30 15.33 27.12 29.04
CA ILE A 30 15.01 28.55 29.18
C ILE A 30 14.44 28.85 30.55
N PHE A 31 13.47 28.06 31.04
CA PHE A 31 12.88 28.34 32.35
C PHE A 31 13.84 28.04 33.50
N ARG A 32 14.72 27.03 33.35
CA ARG A 32 15.66 26.62 34.39
C ARG A 32 16.92 27.49 34.43
N GLN A 33 17.43 27.93 33.29
CA GLN A 33 18.47 28.95 33.27
C GLN A 33 17.81 30.33 33.23
N LYS A 34 17.49 30.90 34.41
CA LYS A 34 17.17 32.33 34.59
C LYS A 34 18.25 33.31 34.03
N LYS A 35 19.31 32.79 33.39
CA LYS A 35 20.43 33.46 32.73
C LYS A 35 20.50 33.23 31.21
N VAL A 36 19.55 32.56 30.55
CA VAL A 36 19.44 32.63 29.07
C VAL A 36 18.87 34.00 28.67
N SER A 37 19.53 35.08 29.11
CA SER A 37 19.32 36.42 28.55
C SER A 37 20.07 36.59 27.22
N ASN A 38 20.69 35.52 26.70
CA ASN A 38 21.39 35.58 25.43
C ASN A 38 20.35 35.66 24.31
N LYS A 39 19.89 36.88 24.04
CA LYS A 39 18.97 37.23 22.96
C LYS A 39 19.38 36.54 21.66
N THR A 40 20.67 36.46 21.39
CA THR A 40 21.23 35.75 20.22
C THR A 40 20.90 34.26 20.19
N PHE A 41 20.92 33.55 21.32
CA PHE A 41 20.56 32.13 21.38
C PHE A 41 19.06 31.93 21.11
N ILE A 42 18.20 32.70 21.78
CA ILE A 42 16.75 32.62 21.58
C ILE A 42 16.39 32.96 20.14
N THR A 43 16.93 34.06 19.61
CA THR A 43 16.72 34.49 18.21
C THR A 43 17.19 33.43 17.22
N ASN A 44 18.42 32.91 17.36
CA ASN A 44 18.94 31.89 16.45
C ASN A 44 18.11 30.60 16.53
N PHE A 45 17.71 30.16 17.72
CA PHE A 45 16.86 28.98 17.87
C PHE A 45 15.48 29.18 17.25
N SER A 46 14.81 30.30 17.53
CA SER A 46 13.52 30.64 16.93
C SER A 46 13.61 30.67 15.42
N ILE A 47 14.65 31.29 14.85
CA ILE A 47 14.90 31.28 13.39
C ILE A 47 15.04 29.85 12.88
N LEU A 48 15.85 29.01 13.54
CA LEU A 48 16.09 27.63 13.12
C LEU A 48 14.85 26.74 13.26
N LEU A 49 14.01 26.96 14.28
CA LEU A 49 12.75 26.26 14.48
C LEU A 49 11.73 26.71 13.43
N THR A 50 11.61 28.02 13.18
CA THR A 50 10.73 28.55 12.14
C THR A 50 11.13 28.05 10.76
N ILE A 51 12.43 28.02 10.42
CA ILE A 51 12.90 27.41 9.17
C ILE A 51 12.49 25.94 9.12
N GLY A 52 12.71 25.18 10.20
CA GLY A 52 12.29 23.78 10.27
C GLY A 52 10.80 23.59 10.06
N LEU A 53 9.96 24.36 10.75
CA LEU A 53 8.50 24.32 10.63
C LEU A 53 8.05 24.72 9.23
N VAL A 54 8.55 25.83 8.68
CA VAL A 54 8.19 26.31 7.34
C VAL A 54 8.63 25.30 6.28
N SER A 55 9.85 24.76 6.35
CA SER A 55 10.30 23.74 5.41
C SER A 55 9.49 22.45 5.50
N THR A 56 9.11 22.04 6.71
CA THR A 56 8.23 20.89 6.93
C THR A 56 6.86 21.17 6.32
N SER A 57 6.25 22.32 6.62
CA SER A 57 4.97 22.75 6.05
C SER A 57 5.01 22.84 4.53
N VAL A 58 6.07 23.39 3.93
CA VAL A 58 6.23 23.43 2.47
C VAL A 58 6.25 22.01 1.90
N LEU A 59 6.99 21.08 2.50
CA LEU A 59 7.00 19.68 2.07
C LEU A 59 5.61 19.04 2.16
N PHE A 60 4.89 19.29 3.26
CA PHE A 60 3.51 18.82 3.45
C PHE A 60 2.55 19.37 2.39
N PHE A 61 2.58 20.69 2.16
CA PHE A 61 1.69 21.34 1.19
C PHE A 61 2.11 21.10 -0.27
N SER A 62 3.35 20.69 -0.53
CA SER A 62 3.85 20.40 -1.88
C SER A 62 3.69 18.95 -2.31
N ASN A 63 3.31 18.05 -1.40
CA ASN A 63 3.21 16.62 -1.70
C ASN A 63 1.77 16.30 -2.12
N PRO A 64 1.51 15.99 -3.40
CA PRO A 64 0.16 15.69 -3.88
C PRO A 64 -0.44 14.44 -3.22
N THR A 65 0.38 13.58 -2.61
CA THR A 65 -0.10 12.43 -1.83
C THR A 65 -0.90 12.83 -0.58
N PHE A 66 -0.78 14.07 -0.09
CA PHE A 66 -1.61 14.59 1.00
C PHE A 66 -2.90 15.26 0.50
N SER A 67 -3.02 15.53 -0.79
CA SER A 67 -4.16 16.25 -1.38
C SER A 67 -5.17 15.34 -2.08
N HIS A 68 -4.91 14.05 -2.21
CA HIS A 68 -5.87 13.08 -2.75
C HIS A 68 -6.60 12.43 -1.56
N GLY A 69 -7.49 13.22 -0.96
CA GLY A 69 -8.40 12.78 0.10
C GLY A 69 -9.65 12.06 -0.43
N ASP A 70 -9.69 11.74 -1.73
CA ASP A 70 -10.93 11.38 -2.42
C ASP A 70 -10.92 9.96 -3.02
N GLU A 71 -9.92 9.12 -2.70
CA GLU A 71 -9.83 7.77 -3.23
C GLU A 71 -10.25 6.74 -2.18
N GLU A 72 -11.39 6.10 -2.44
CA GLU A 72 -12.25 5.46 -1.47
C GLU A 72 -12.26 3.89 -1.73
N TRP A 73 -11.77 3.12 -0.72
CA TRP A 73 -11.99 1.68 -0.37
C TRP A 73 -11.24 0.52 -1.07
N VAL A 74 -10.73 -0.42 -0.22
CA VAL A 74 -10.97 -1.90 -0.35
C VAL A 74 -11.14 -2.65 1.00
N PHE A 75 -10.89 -2.06 2.19
CA PHE A 75 -10.89 -2.84 3.45
C PHE A 75 -12.24 -2.97 4.19
N GLU A 76 -13.39 -3.19 3.51
CA GLU A 76 -14.69 -3.49 4.20
C GLU A 76 -15.17 -4.93 4.09
N ALA A 77 -14.38 -5.86 3.55
CA ALA A 77 -14.87 -7.23 3.42
C ALA A 77 -14.79 -8.04 4.75
N ILE A 78 -14.28 -7.50 5.86
CA ILE A 78 -14.08 -8.30 7.09
C ILE A 78 -14.70 -7.74 8.37
N THR A 79 -15.01 -6.44 8.50
CA THR A 79 -15.67 -5.94 9.73
C THR A 79 -16.63 -4.80 9.43
N ALA A 80 -17.92 -5.09 9.56
CA ALA A 80 -19.00 -4.11 9.55
C ALA A 80 -18.89 -3.13 10.74
N GLU A 81 -19.44 -1.93 10.52
CA GLU A 81 -19.68 -0.82 11.46
C GLU A 81 -18.48 0.07 11.81
N THR A 82 -18.23 1.11 11.00
CA THR A 82 -18.26 2.53 11.42
C THR A 82 -17.89 3.45 10.26
N THR A 83 -18.84 4.28 9.84
CA THR A 83 -18.69 5.42 8.92
C THR A 83 -18.14 6.63 9.67
N ASP A 84 -16.92 7.07 9.36
CA ASP A 84 -16.49 8.48 9.41
C ASP A 84 -15.12 8.67 8.71
N GLY A 85 -15.14 9.48 7.64
CA GLY A 85 -14.07 10.23 6.96
C GLY A 85 -12.60 9.76 6.92
N TYR A 86 -12.15 9.48 5.68
CA TYR A 86 -10.88 9.68 4.93
C TYR A 86 -9.59 10.27 5.56
N ALA A 87 -9.44 10.26 6.87
CA ALA A 87 -8.13 10.20 7.52
C ALA A 87 -7.75 8.71 7.65
N ARG A 88 -6.45 8.37 7.64
CA ARG A 88 -6.04 7.04 8.13
C ARG A 88 -6.70 6.81 9.48
N SER A 89 -7.63 5.85 9.53
CA SER A 89 -8.58 5.79 10.62
C SER A 89 -7.89 5.77 11.98
N THR A 90 -8.54 6.34 13.00
CA THR A 90 -8.06 6.21 14.39
C THR A 90 -7.88 4.73 14.78
N GLN A 91 -8.53 3.80 14.07
CA GLN A 91 -8.35 2.36 14.23
C GLN A 91 -6.93 1.88 13.89
N GLU A 92 -6.26 2.44 12.87
CA GLU A 92 -4.85 2.11 12.60
C GLU A 92 -3.94 2.56 13.74
N HIS A 93 -4.16 3.79 14.22
CA HIS A 93 -3.47 4.33 15.39
C HIS A 93 -3.67 3.44 16.62
N PHE A 94 -4.86 2.90 16.81
CA PHE A 94 -5.17 1.94 17.88
C PHE A 94 -4.51 0.58 17.66
N LEU A 95 -4.55 0.03 16.44
CA LEU A 95 -3.97 -1.27 16.09
C LEU A 95 -2.45 -1.28 16.30
N PHE A 96 -1.77 -0.25 15.82
CA PHE A 96 -0.31 -0.12 15.84
C PHE A 96 0.22 0.59 17.10
N SER A 97 -0.60 0.77 18.13
CA SER A 97 -0.14 1.32 19.40
C SER A 97 0.40 0.27 20.37
N THR A 98 1.30 0.70 21.25
CA THR A 98 1.88 -0.12 22.32
C THR A 98 0.84 -0.42 23.40
N SER A 99 0.86 -1.64 23.93
CA SER A 99 0.14 -1.99 25.17
C SER A 99 1.10 -1.98 26.36
N LEU A 100 0.60 -1.79 27.58
CA LEU A 100 1.44 -1.55 28.76
C LEU A 100 2.47 -2.67 29.01
N GLU A 101 2.05 -3.92 28.84
CA GLU A 101 2.88 -5.12 28.99
C GLU A 101 4.01 -5.22 27.98
N ASN A 102 3.84 -4.66 26.78
CA ASN A 102 4.86 -4.71 25.73
C ASN A 102 6.15 -4.01 26.16
N LEU A 103 6.07 -3.07 27.11
CA LEU A 103 7.23 -2.36 27.65
C LEU A 103 8.12 -3.25 28.54
N ILE A 104 7.57 -4.35 29.07
CA ILE A 104 8.23 -5.20 30.07
C ILE A 104 8.26 -6.69 29.73
N VAL A 105 7.47 -7.15 28.77
CA VAL A 105 7.48 -8.55 28.30
C VAL A 105 8.39 -8.64 27.07
N PRO A 106 9.43 -9.51 27.08
CA PRO A 106 10.25 -9.74 25.90
C PRO A 106 9.38 -10.28 24.76
N THR A 107 9.60 -9.75 23.57
CA THR A 107 8.86 -10.15 22.36
C THR A 107 9.24 -11.58 21.94
N PRO A 108 8.38 -12.28 21.17
CA PRO A 108 8.65 -13.63 20.68
C PRO A 108 9.98 -13.78 19.92
N ASP A 109 10.44 -12.72 19.27
CA ASP A 109 11.69 -12.73 18.49
C ASP A 109 12.96 -12.60 19.33
N HIS A 110 12.85 -12.29 20.62
CA HIS A 110 14.05 -12.25 21.46
C HIS A 110 14.64 -13.65 21.65
N THR A 111 15.96 -13.76 21.58
CA THR A 111 16.75 -14.98 21.78
C THR A 111 16.33 -15.76 23.02
N THR A 112 16.01 -15.05 24.11
CA THR A 112 15.56 -15.67 25.36
C THR A 112 14.20 -16.34 25.22
N GLN A 113 13.27 -15.78 24.44
CA GLN A 113 11.96 -16.39 24.17
C GLN A 113 12.11 -17.59 23.23
N MET A 114 12.85 -17.43 22.13
CA MET A 114 13.08 -18.54 21.18
C MET A 114 13.68 -19.78 21.85
N PHE A 115 14.72 -19.62 22.68
CA PHE A 115 15.35 -20.77 23.36
C PHE A 115 14.56 -21.34 24.55
N SER A 116 13.64 -20.54 25.11
CA SER A 116 12.77 -21.01 26.20
C SER A 116 11.42 -21.53 25.71
N ASP A 117 11.23 -21.66 24.38
CA ASP A 117 9.95 -22.02 23.77
C ASP A 117 8.82 -21.08 24.27
N TYR A 118 9.09 -19.78 24.19
CA TYR A 118 8.19 -18.68 24.54
C TYR A 118 7.71 -18.66 26.00
N LEU A 119 8.41 -19.35 26.91
CA LEU A 119 7.98 -19.58 28.30
C LEU A 119 7.55 -18.31 29.05
N LEU A 120 8.35 -17.23 29.02
CA LEU A 120 8.02 -16.02 29.77
C LEU A 120 6.82 -15.28 29.16
N PHE A 121 6.79 -15.20 27.83
CA PHE A 121 5.68 -14.63 27.08
C PHE A 121 4.37 -15.36 27.40
N ASP A 122 4.36 -16.69 27.24
CA ASP A 122 3.17 -17.53 27.45
C ASP A 122 2.72 -17.52 28.92
N SER A 123 3.68 -17.62 29.85
CA SER A 123 3.38 -17.59 31.29
C SER A 123 2.75 -16.25 31.69
N PHE A 124 3.18 -15.13 31.09
CA PHE A 124 2.62 -13.82 31.38
C PHE A 124 1.15 -13.73 30.97
N TYR A 125 0.81 -14.04 29.71
CA TYR A 125 -0.58 -13.99 29.25
C TYR A 125 -1.46 -15.05 29.93
N SER A 126 -0.94 -16.26 30.14
CA SER A 126 -1.66 -17.32 30.87
C SER A 126 -1.96 -16.92 32.32
N PHE A 127 -1.06 -16.23 33.00
CA PHE A 127 -1.28 -15.74 34.36
C PHE A 127 -2.50 -14.81 34.46
N PHE A 128 -2.74 -14.00 33.42
CA PHE A 128 -3.89 -13.11 33.32
C PHE A 128 -5.12 -13.75 32.61
N GLY A 129 -5.07 -15.05 32.30
CA GLY A 129 -6.16 -15.76 31.63
C GLY A 129 -6.43 -15.27 30.20
N LYS A 130 -5.42 -14.72 29.53
CA LYS A 130 -5.49 -14.25 28.14
C LYS A 130 -4.87 -15.28 27.20
N SER A 131 -5.43 -15.39 25.99
CA SER A 131 -4.84 -16.17 24.91
C SER A 131 -3.62 -15.46 24.33
N ILE A 132 -2.69 -16.24 23.77
CA ILE A 132 -1.53 -15.74 23.02
C ILE A 132 -2.06 -14.83 21.91
N GLN A 133 -1.62 -13.58 21.90
CA GLN A 133 -1.96 -12.63 20.84
C GLN A 133 -0.85 -12.55 19.80
N TYR A 134 -1.24 -12.54 18.53
CA TYR A 134 -0.35 -12.17 17.43
C TYR A 134 -0.07 -10.68 17.52
N LEU A 135 1.12 -10.33 18.01
CA LEU A 135 1.57 -8.95 18.09
C LEU A 135 1.88 -8.41 16.69
N GLN A 136 1.40 -7.20 16.42
CA GLN A 136 1.90 -6.42 15.28
C GLN A 136 3.38 -6.08 15.50
N ILE A 137 4.18 -6.01 14.43
CA ILE A 137 5.63 -5.79 14.58
C ILE A 137 5.93 -4.43 15.23
N GLU A 138 5.09 -3.43 15.02
CA GLU A 138 5.20 -2.12 15.66
C GLU A 138 5.08 -2.20 17.18
N GLN A 139 4.42 -3.22 17.72
CA GLN A 139 4.19 -3.43 19.15
C GLN A 139 5.41 -4.00 19.88
N TYR A 140 6.53 -4.26 19.18
CA TYR A 140 7.75 -4.86 19.72
C TYR A 140 8.56 -3.80 20.50
N ALA A 141 8.03 -3.44 21.67
CA ALA A 141 8.44 -2.25 22.43
C ALA A 141 9.16 -2.57 23.76
N PHE A 142 9.70 -3.78 23.91
CA PHE A 142 10.37 -4.21 25.15
C PHE A 142 11.53 -3.27 25.53
N LEU A 143 11.51 -2.76 26.76
CA LEU A 143 12.48 -1.75 27.23
C LEU A 143 13.76 -2.33 27.85
N GLY A 144 13.83 -3.64 28.06
CA GLY A 144 14.97 -4.32 28.67
C GLY A 144 15.04 -4.17 30.19
N TYR A 145 15.03 -5.28 30.93
CA TYR A 145 15.15 -5.28 32.39
C TYR A 145 16.48 -4.70 32.86
N SER A 146 17.58 -4.98 32.15
CA SER A 146 18.89 -4.45 32.51
C SER A 146 18.95 -2.93 32.35
N VAL A 147 18.32 -2.40 31.30
CA VAL A 147 18.24 -0.96 31.01
C VAL A 147 17.31 -0.26 32.01
N ILE A 148 16.15 -0.85 32.33
CA ILE A 148 15.23 -0.36 33.37
C ILE A 148 15.98 -0.30 34.71
N PHE A 149 16.68 -1.37 35.09
CA PHE A 149 17.42 -1.43 36.36
C PHE A 149 18.51 -0.36 36.43
N LEU A 150 19.34 -0.22 35.39
CA LEU A 150 20.38 0.81 35.33
C LEU A 150 19.79 2.22 35.36
N SER A 151 18.68 2.44 34.65
CA SER A 151 17.98 3.73 34.64
C SER A 151 17.44 4.06 36.04
N ALA A 152 16.80 3.11 36.73
CA ALA A 152 16.35 3.28 38.11
C ALA A 152 17.52 3.56 39.07
N LEU A 153 18.64 2.85 38.90
CA LEU A 153 19.85 3.07 39.69
C LEU A 153 20.42 4.48 39.49
N ALA A 154 20.39 5.02 38.27
CA ALA A 154 20.79 6.39 37.98
C ALA A 154 19.94 7.40 38.78
N VAL A 155 18.62 7.23 38.75
CA VAL A 155 17.65 8.11 39.42
C VAL A 155 17.78 8.05 40.93
N ILE A 156 17.84 6.85 41.50
CA ILE A 156 17.82 6.65 42.95
C ILE A 156 19.15 7.08 43.58
N LYS A 157 20.28 6.68 42.97
CA LYS A 157 21.60 6.75 43.59
C LYS A 157 22.52 7.84 43.03
N TYR A 158 22.64 7.95 41.71
CA TYR A 158 23.70 8.76 41.10
C TYR A 158 23.30 10.22 40.82
N ARG A 159 22.01 10.49 40.60
CA ARG A 159 21.41 11.84 40.66
C ARG A 159 22.17 12.93 39.87
N GLN A 160 22.62 12.60 38.65
CA GLN A 160 23.31 13.54 37.73
C GLN A 160 22.42 14.73 37.34
N ASN A 161 23.04 15.83 36.89
CA ASN A 161 22.40 17.16 36.68
C ASN A 161 21.31 17.26 35.59
N HIS A 162 20.97 16.15 34.91
CA HIS A 162 19.99 16.12 33.81
C HIS A 162 19.03 14.92 33.88
N ILE A 163 18.98 14.19 35.00
CA ILE A 163 18.12 13.01 35.13
C ILE A 163 16.64 13.34 34.90
N TRP A 164 16.15 14.41 35.51
CA TRP A 164 14.74 14.81 35.35
C TRP A 164 14.37 15.20 33.92
N PHE A 165 15.33 15.71 33.15
CA PHE A 165 15.11 16.00 31.73
C PHE A 165 14.90 14.70 30.95
N TRP A 166 15.82 13.74 31.09
CA TRP A 166 15.71 12.46 30.39
C TRP A 166 14.53 11.60 30.88
N LEU A 167 14.18 11.66 32.16
CA LEU A 167 12.95 11.04 32.67
C LEU A 167 11.69 11.65 32.04
N LEU A 168 11.65 12.97 31.88
CA LEU A 168 10.51 13.63 31.24
C LEU A 168 10.39 13.23 29.76
N ILE A 169 11.49 13.24 29.00
CA ILE A 169 11.48 12.79 27.60
C ILE A 169 11.03 11.33 27.54
N CYS A 170 11.57 10.45 28.38
CA CYS A 170 11.14 9.05 28.45
C CYS A 170 9.63 8.93 28.70
N GLY A 171 9.09 9.66 29.67
CA GLY A 171 7.66 9.62 30.01
C GLY A 171 6.77 10.13 28.87
N ILE A 172 7.11 11.26 28.26
CA ILE A 172 6.34 11.83 27.14
C ILE A 172 6.26 10.83 25.99
N PHE A 173 7.40 10.27 25.59
CA PHE A 173 7.46 9.39 24.42
C PHE A 173 6.89 7.99 24.67
N ILE A 174 6.90 7.49 25.91
CA ILE A 174 6.14 6.28 26.29
C ILE A 174 4.64 6.55 26.18
N VAL A 175 4.16 7.67 26.74
CA VAL A 175 2.73 8.03 26.69
C VAL A 175 2.25 8.20 25.25
N MET A 176 3.05 8.84 24.40
CA MET A 176 2.75 8.91 22.96
C MET A 176 2.71 7.54 22.28
N SER A 177 3.51 6.58 22.73
CA SER A 177 3.55 5.24 22.13
C SER A 177 2.29 4.40 22.38
N PHE A 178 1.48 4.76 23.40
CA PHE A 178 0.20 4.11 23.67
C PHE A 178 -0.88 4.43 22.63
N GLY A 179 -0.64 5.37 21.71
CA GLY A 179 -1.61 5.75 20.69
C GLY A 179 -2.83 6.42 21.32
N PRO A 180 -4.03 6.31 20.70
CA PRO A 180 -5.18 7.13 21.06
C PRO A 180 -5.83 6.73 22.39
N GLU A 181 -5.65 5.48 22.80
CA GLU A 181 -6.22 4.93 24.03
C GLU A 181 -5.24 3.96 24.69
N LEU A 182 -5.14 4.00 26.02
CA LEU A 182 -4.29 3.07 26.75
C LEU A 182 -4.83 1.64 26.66
N LYS A 183 -3.94 0.71 26.31
CA LYS A 183 -4.21 -0.72 26.31
C LYS A 183 -3.50 -1.43 27.46
N ILE A 184 -4.20 -2.38 28.06
CA ILE A 184 -3.66 -3.34 29.03
C ILE A 184 -4.05 -4.73 28.58
N LEU A 185 -3.07 -5.62 28.40
CA LEU A 185 -3.28 -6.95 27.83
C LEU A 185 -3.97 -6.86 26.46
N HIS A 186 -3.58 -5.85 25.68
CA HIS A 186 -4.16 -5.41 24.40
C HIS A 186 -5.64 -5.03 24.43
N GLU A 187 -6.26 -4.97 25.60
CA GLU A 187 -7.63 -4.51 25.74
C GLU A 187 -7.68 -3.00 25.95
N PRO A 188 -8.61 -2.30 25.29
CA PRO A 188 -8.89 -0.89 25.56
C PRO A 188 -9.33 -0.69 27.02
N THR A 189 -8.90 0.40 27.64
CA THR A 189 -9.20 0.74 29.03
C THR A 189 -10.23 1.86 29.20
N GLY A 190 -10.62 2.51 28.11
CA GLY A 190 -11.40 3.74 28.05
C GLY A 190 -10.60 5.01 28.36
N ILE A 191 -9.30 4.90 28.68
CA ILE A 191 -8.47 6.05 29.05
C ILE A 191 -7.85 6.67 27.79
N VAL A 192 -8.39 7.83 27.39
CA VAL A 192 -7.90 8.60 26.25
C VAL A 192 -6.49 9.13 26.50
N MET A 193 -5.60 8.91 25.54
CA MET A 193 -4.19 9.29 25.57
C MET A 193 -3.93 10.55 24.71
N PRO A 194 -2.80 11.25 24.88
CA PRO A 194 -2.50 12.49 24.14
C PRO A 194 -2.47 12.36 22.62
N ASP A 195 -2.17 11.17 22.08
CA ASP A 195 -2.18 10.95 20.63
C ASP A 195 -3.56 11.22 20.03
N LYS A 196 -4.65 10.85 20.70
CA LYS A 196 -6.02 11.12 20.23
C LYS A 196 -6.27 12.63 20.11
N LEU A 197 -5.79 13.41 21.07
CA LEU A 197 -5.93 14.87 21.03
C LEU A 197 -5.14 15.48 19.87
N PHE A 198 -4.00 14.90 19.50
CA PHE A 198 -3.21 15.36 18.35
C PHE A 198 -3.82 14.92 17.03
N TYR A 199 -4.33 13.69 16.96
CA TYR A 199 -5.10 13.20 15.82
C TYR A 199 -6.28 14.14 15.52
N ASP A 200 -7.03 14.55 16.54
CA ASP A 200 -8.23 15.39 16.36
C ASP A 200 -7.89 16.88 16.08
N ALA A 201 -6.68 17.35 16.42
CA ALA A 201 -6.35 18.78 16.41
C ALA A 201 -5.25 19.19 15.40
N ILE A 202 -4.40 18.26 14.95
CA ILE A 202 -3.23 18.55 14.11
C ILE A 202 -3.46 17.93 12.72
N PRO A 203 -3.64 18.75 11.67
CA PRO A 203 -3.74 18.23 10.31
C PRO A 203 -2.52 17.40 9.91
N GLY A 204 -2.75 16.24 9.29
CA GLY A 204 -1.70 15.31 8.86
C GLY A 204 -1.12 14.44 9.99
N TRP A 205 -1.70 14.45 11.19
CA TRP A 205 -1.29 13.55 12.28
C TRP A 205 -1.69 12.10 12.03
N ASP A 206 -2.77 11.88 11.28
CA ASP A 206 -3.27 10.60 10.80
C ASP A 206 -2.24 9.84 9.94
N GLU A 207 -1.30 10.55 9.29
CA GLU A 207 -0.18 9.91 8.61
C GLU A 207 0.78 9.17 9.54
N LEU A 208 0.78 9.48 10.84
CA LEU A 208 1.58 8.79 11.86
C LEU A 208 0.91 7.49 12.33
N ARG A 209 0.45 6.65 11.38
CA ARG A 209 -0.37 5.45 11.59
C ARG A 209 0.02 4.52 12.74
N ALA A 210 1.31 4.44 13.06
CA ALA A 210 1.91 3.62 14.10
C ALA A 210 2.49 4.42 15.29
N PRO A 211 1.67 4.79 16.29
CA PRO A 211 2.12 5.48 17.49
C PRO A 211 3.21 4.72 18.27
N ALA A 212 3.23 3.37 18.24
CA ALA A 212 4.25 2.62 18.98
C ALA A 212 5.70 3.03 18.64
N ARG A 213 5.95 3.57 17.44
CA ARG A 213 7.27 4.06 17.00
C ARG A 213 7.81 5.23 17.84
N PHE A 214 6.98 5.96 18.57
CA PHE A 214 7.43 6.97 19.54
C PHE A 214 8.36 6.37 20.62
N ILE A 215 8.33 5.05 20.83
CA ILE A 215 9.21 4.33 21.77
C ILE A 215 10.71 4.53 21.49
N VAL A 216 11.10 4.83 20.25
CA VAL A 216 12.51 5.06 19.88
C VAL A 216 13.14 6.17 20.74
N MET A 217 12.39 7.23 21.03
CA MET A 217 12.87 8.34 21.86
C MET A 217 12.85 8.01 23.36
N ALA A 218 11.98 7.10 23.79
CA ALA A 218 12.04 6.53 25.13
C ALA A 218 13.29 5.68 25.31
N ASN A 219 13.62 4.83 24.33
CA ASN A 219 14.84 4.03 24.32
C ASN A 219 16.11 4.89 24.35
N LEU A 220 16.15 5.98 23.58
CA LEU A 220 17.23 6.97 23.66
C LEU A 220 17.38 7.55 25.08
N SER A 221 16.25 7.89 25.71
CA SER A 221 16.24 8.47 27.05
C SER A 221 16.72 7.49 28.11
N LEU A 222 16.30 6.24 28.01
CA LEU A 222 16.75 5.15 28.88
C LEU A 222 18.23 4.84 28.68
N ALA A 223 18.74 4.86 27.44
CA ALA A 223 20.17 4.71 27.18
C ALA A 223 21.00 5.81 27.87
N MET A 224 20.53 7.06 27.83
CA MET A 224 21.16 8.17 28.54
C MET A 224 21.11 7.99 30.07
N LEU A 225 19.97 7.56 30.64
CA LEU A 225 19.85 7.29 32.07
C LEU A 225 20.76 6.12 32.50
N ALA A 226 20.79 5.03 31.75
CA ALA A 226 21.68 3.90 31.98
C ALA A 226 23.16 4.35 31.94
N SER A 227 23.54 5.21 31.00
CA SER A 227 24.91 5.76 30.92
C SER A 227 25.31 6.51 32.20
N PHE A 228 24.38 7.23 32.84
CA PHE A 228 24.65 7.92 34.10
C PHE A 228 24.91 6.96 35.26
N ALA A 229 24.22 5.82 35.29
CA ALA A 229 24.49 4.77 36.27
C ALA A 229 25.87 4.13 36.04
N VAL A 230 26.20 3.80 34.79
CA VAL A 230 27.51 3.23 34.42
C VAL A 230 28.63 4.20 34.79
N TYR A 231 28.50 5.48 34.41
CA TYR A 231 29.47 6.52 34.78
C TYR A 231 29.62 6.65 36.31
N GLY A 232 28.50 6.61 37.03
CA GLY A 232 28.50 6.62 38.48
C GLY A 232 29.21 5.41 39.12
N LEU A 233 29.03 4.21 38.55
CA LEU A 233 29.73 2.99 38.99
C LEU A 233 31.24 3.09 38.77
N ILE A 234 31.64 3.56 37.58
CA ILE A 234 33.05 3.80 37.22
C ILE A 234 33.69 4.77 38.20
N LYS A 235 33.05 5.92 38.42
CA LYS A 235 33.60 6.97 39.30
C LYS A 235 33.75 6.52 40.75
N ASN A 236 32.83 5.70 41.26
CA ASN A 236 32.77 5.39 42.69
C ASN A 236 33.44 4.07 43.09
N LYS A 237 33.45 3.05 42.22
CA LYS A 237 33.87 1.69 42.59
C LYS A 237 34.88 1.05 41.63
N PHE A 238 34.89 1.45 40.36
CA PHE A 238 35.68 0.79 39.31
C PHE A 238 36.58 1.80 38.60
N SER A 239 37.55 2.35 39.35
CA SER A 239 38.37 3.49 38.91
C SER A 239 39.51 3.10 37.97
N SER A 240 40.01 1.86 38.01
CA SER A 240 41.08 1.42 37.11
C SER A 240 40.56 1.13 35.70
N PHE A 241 41.34 1.46 34.66
CA PHE A 241 40.95 1.26 33.26
C PHE A 241 40.52 -0.20 32.94
N LYS A 242 41.21 -1.19 33.52
CA LYS A 242 40.85 -2.61 33.35
C LYS A 242 39.47 -2.94 33.94
N GLN A 243 39.17 -2.40 35.13
CA GLN A 243 37.85 -2.59 35.76
C GLN A 243 36.74 -1.86 34.99
N GLN A 244 37.03 -0.67 34.44
CA GLN A 244 36.09 0.05 33.59
C GLN A 244 35.74 -0.74 32.34
N LEU A 245 36.76 -1.29 31.66
CA LEU A 245 36.57 -2.11 30.47
C LEU A 245 35.76 -3.36 30.79
N MET A 246 36.13 -4.08 31.86
CA MET A 246 35.41 -5.29 32.29
C MET A 246 33.94 -4.98 32.64
N LEU A 247 33.68 -3.91 33.38
CA LEU A 247 32.32 -3.50 33.74
C LEU A 247 31.50 -3.15 32.48
N ALA A 248 32.07 -2.35 31.59
CA ALA A 248 31.43 -1.96 30.34
C ALA A 248 31.14 -3.18 29.45
N SER A 249 32.08 -4.12 29.35
CA SER A 249 31.90 -5.36 28.60
C SER A 249 30.81 -6.25 29.18
N ILE A 250 30.75 -6.41 30.50
CA ILE A 250 29.70 -7.23 31.14
C ILE A 250 28.32 -6.59 30.95
N ILE A 251 28.20 -5.28 31.20
CA ILE A 251 26.94 -4.57 31.02
C ILE A 251 26.51 -4.60 29.54
N GLY A 252 27.45 -4.34 28.63
CA GLY A 252 27.22 -4.40 27.20
C GLY A 252 26.77 -5.80 26.76
N PHE A 253 27.42 -6.86 27.26
CA PHE A 253 27.02 -8.24 26.98
C PHE A 253 25.61 -8.54 27.46
N VAL A 254 25.26 -8.15 28.69
CA VAL A 254 23.91 -8.38 29.25
C VAL A 254 22.84 -7.65 28.42
N ILE A 255 23.05 -6.38 28.08
CA ILE A 255 22.11 -5.61 27.26
C ILE A 255 22.01 -6.23 25.86
N LEU A 256 23.14 -6.50 25.19
CA LEU A 256 23.12 -7.07 23.84
C LEU A 256 22.46 -8.44 23.80
N PHE A 257 22.71 -9.29 24.80
CA PHE A 257 22.05 -10.59 24.89
C PHE A 257 20.55 -10.45 25.16
N GLU A 258 20.14 -9.55 26.06
CA GLU A 258 18.74 -9.29 26.37
C GLU A 258 17.93 -8.81 25.15
N PHE A 259 18.52 -7.95 24.30
CA PHE A 259 17.90 -7.42 23.08
C PHE A 259 18.23 -8.24 21.81
N SER A 260 18.94 -9.35 21.94
CA SER A 260 19.33 -10.15 20.78
C SER A 260 18.13 -10.89 20.19
N MET A 261 18.17 -11.10 18.87
CA MET A 261 17.24 -11.93 18.10
C MET A 261 18.08 -12.97 17.35
N ILE A 262 18.50 -14.03 18.04
CA ILE A 262 19.41 -15.06 17.51
C ILE A 262 18.69 -16.42 17.57
N PRO A 263 18.46 -17.10 16.42
CA PRO A 263 18.73 -16.61 15.06
C PRO A 263 17.82 -15.43 14.70
N TYR A 264 18.31 -14.53 13.86
CA TYR A 264 17.46 -13.47 13.33
C TYR A 264 16.40 -14.12 12.42
N PRO A 265 15.10 -13.85 12.59
CA PRO A 265 14.09 -14.43 11.74
C PRO A 265 14.33 -13.97 10.30
N THR A 266 14.65 -14.92 9.44
CA THR A 266 14.80 -14.69 8.00
C THR A 266 13.81 -15.55 7.26
N ASP A 267 13.14 -14.95 6.28
CA ASP A 267 12.33 -15.69 5.32
C ASP A 267 13.11 -15.88 4.01
N VAL A 268 12.89 -17.01 3.34
CA VAL A 268 13.50 -17.31 2.04
C VAL A 268 12.37 -17.53 1.05
N GLU A 269 12.25 -16.61 0.09
CA GLU A 269 11.32 -16.79 -1.03
C GLU A 269 11.92 -17.78 -2.04
N PRO A 270 11.31 -18.96 -2.23
CA PRO A 270 11.83 -19.94 -3.18
C PRO A 270 11.68 -19.44 -4.61
N ILE A 271 12.70 -19.68 -5.43
CA ILE A 271 12.71 -19.29 -6.84
C ILE A 271 12.43 -20.55 -7.66
N PRO A 272 11.40 -20.54 -8.53
CA PRO A 272 11.12 -21.66 -9.43
C PRO A 272 12.31 -21.95 -10.36
N ASP A 273 12.76 -23.20 -10.44
CA ASP A 273 13.91 -23.60 -11.29
C ASP A 273 13.72 -23.19 -12.76
N ILE A 274 12.47 -23.18 -13.25
CA ILE A 274 12.16 -22.80 -14.62
C ILE A 274 12.47 -21.34 -14.95
N TYR A 275 12.64 -20.47 -13.95
CA TYR A 275 13.07 -19.09 -14.19
C TYR A 275 14.49 -19.01 -14.75
N GLU A 276 15.34 -20.02 -14.53
CA GLU A 276 16.64 -20.09 -15.21
C GLU A 276 16.47 -20.32 -16.72
N GLU A 277 15.56 -21.19 -17.14
CA GLU A 277 15.21 -21.38 -18.55
C GLU A 277 14.63 -20.10 -19.15
N ILE A 278 13.66 -19.47 -18.46
CA ILE A 278 13.03 -18.22 -18.90
C ILE A 278 14.07 -17.11 -19.02
N LYS A 279 14.99 -16.97 -18.06
CA LYS A 279 16.07 -15.99 -18.09
C LYS A 279 16.91 -16.15 -19.36
N ASN A 280 17.33 -17.38 -19.65
CA ASN A 280 18.20 -17.73 -20.78
C ASN A 280 17.52 -17.60 -22.16
N ASP A 281 16.20 -17.37 -22.21
CA ASP A 281 15.48 -17.11 -23.44
C ASP A 281 15.79 -15.69 -23.97
N GLU A 282 16.62 -15.60 -25.01
CA GLU A 282 17.06 -14.31 -25.60
C GLU A 282 15.95 -13.56 -26.37
N SER A 283 14.78 -14.16 -26.58
CA SER A 283 13.68 -13.47 -27.24
C SER A 283 13.11 -12.34 -26.36
N LYS A 284 12.55 -11.31 -26.99
CA LYS A 284 11.94 -10.18 -26.29
C LYS A 284 10.47 -10.48 -26.02
N PHE A 285 10.11 -10.67 -24.76
CA PHE A 285 8.75 -10.94 -24.31
C PHE A 285 8.52 -10.42 -22.90
N ALA A 286 7.25 -10.28 -22.53
CA ALA A 286 6.79 -10.01 -21.17
C ALA A 286 6.27 -11.28 -20.48
N ILE A 287 6.28 -11.25 -19.16
CA ILE A 287 5.62 -12.22 -18.30
C ILE A 287 4.39 -11.56 -17.68
N LEU A 288 3.28 -12.29 -17.62
CA LEU A 288 2.09 -11.87 -16.89
C LEU A 288 2.02 -12.62 -15.54
N PRO A 289 2.49 -12.01 -14.45
CA PRO A 289 2.24 -12.54 -13.12
C PRO A 289 0.78 -12.30 -12.72
N ALA A 290 0.15 -13.33 -12.20
CA ALA A 290 -1.23 -13.32 -11.73
C ALA A 290 -1.27 -13.79 -10.26
N PRO A 291 -2.00 -13.08 -9.38
CA PRO A 291 -2.80 -11.90 -9.68
C PRO A 291 -1.94 -10.65 -9.90
N ILE A 292 -2.38 -9.80 -10.83
CA ILE A 292 -2.03 -8.38 -10.79
C ILE A 292 -2.83 -7.75 -9.65
N GLY A 293 -2.20 -6.94 -8.81
CA GLY A 293 -2.92 -6.35 -7.67
C GLY A 293 -3.19 -7.37 -6.56
N GLY A 294 -4.09 -7.01 -5.65
CA GLY A 294 -4.46 -7.81 -4.48
C GLY A 294 -3.62 -7.52 -3.23
N THR A 295 -2.69 -6.57 -3.27
CA THR A 295 -1.91 -6.11 -2.11
C THR A 295 -1.69 -4.59 -2.14
N GLY A 296 -1.07 -4.05 -1.09
CA GLY A 296 -0.76 -2.62 -0.99
C GLY A 296 -2.00 -1.74 -0.82
N ASP A 297 -1.81 -0.43 -0.98
CA ASP A 297 -2.90 0.54 -0.95
C ASP A 297 -3.89 0.27 -2.09
N TYR A 298 -5.19 0.42 -1.82
CA TYR A 298 -6.29 0.10 -2.73
C TYR A 298 -6.35 -1.35 -3.24
N MET A 299 -5.49 -2.25 -2.74
CA MET A 299 -5.36 -3.62 -3.25
C MET A 299 -5.07 -3.67 -4.76
N LEU A 300 -4.42 -2.65 -5.31
CA LEU A 300 -4.07 -2.57 -6.73
C LEU A 300 -2.60 -2.90 -6.99
N ALA A 301 -1.77 -3.01 -5.95
CA ALA A 301 -0.36 -3.38 -6.11
C ALA A 301 -0.23 -4.91 -6.08
N SER A 302 0.58 -5.45 -6.98
CA SER A 302 0.90 -6.86 -6.94
C SER A 302 1.75 -7.19 -5.72
N ASP A 303 1.77 -8.47 -5.33
CA ASP A 303 2.60 -8.92 -4.22
C ASP A 303 4.10 -8.60 -4.46
N PRO A 304 4.84 -8.02 -3.48
CA PRO A 304 6.26 -7.69 -3.65
C PRO A 304 7.14 -8.88 -4.10
N ARG A 305 6.71 -10.12 -3.83
CA ARG A 305 7.39 -11.34 -4.30
C ARG A 305 7.48 -11.41 -5.82
N ILE A 306 6.53 -10.81 -6.55
CA ILE A 306 6.57 -10.74 -8.02
C ILE A 306 7.78 -9.92 -8.49
N LEU A 307 8.09 -8.79 -7.83
CA LEU A 307 9.31 -8.02 -8.14
C LEU A 307 10.58 -8.76 -7.75
N TYR A 308 10.55 -9.49 -6.63
CA TYR A 308 11.66 -10.34 -6.25
C TYR A 308 11.88 -11.47 -7.28
N HIS A 309 10.83 -12.05 -7.85
CA HIS A 309 10.97 -13.02 -8.95
C HIS A 309 11.50 -12.37 -10.23
N GLN A 310 11.12 -11.11 -10.50
CA GLN A 310 11.57 -10.34 -11.65
C GLN A 310 13.09 -10.15 -11.70
N ILE A 311 13.74 -9.92 -10.55
CA ILE A 311 15.20 -9.80 -10.51
C ILE A 311 15.93 -11.09 -10.91
N TYR A 312 15.26 -12.26 -10.86
CA TYR A 312 15.85 -13.54 -11.27
C TYR A 312 15.63 -13.82 -12.76
N HIS A 313 14.39 -13.74 -13.25
CA HIS A 313 14.09 -14.06 -14.65
C HIS A 313 14.44 -12.92 -15.62
N GLU A 314 14.65 -11.69 -15.12
CA GLU A 314 15.13 -10.52 -15.88
C GLU A 314 14.25 -10.15 -17.10
N LYS A 315 12.95 -10.45 -17.02
CA LYS A 315 11.97 -10.13 -18.08
C LYS A 315 11.04 -8.99 -17.63
N PRO A 316 10.57 -8.13 -18.56
CA PRO A 316 9.46 -7.22 -18.29
C PRO A 316 8.24 -7.98 -17.75
N ILE A 317 7.50 -7.35 -16.84
CA ILE A 317 6.26 -7.89 -16.27
C ILE A 317 5.11 -6.91 -16.43
N TYR A 318 3.89 -7.43 -16.47
CA TYR A 318 2.67 -6.65 -16.22
C TYR A 318 2.33 -6.67 -14.73
N GLY A 319 1.87 -5.55 -14.17
CA GLY A 319 1.40 -5.50 -12.79
C GLY A 319 2.50 -5.75 -11.75
N GLY A 320 3.36 -4.75 -11.52
CA GLY A 320 4.38 -4.78 -10.46
C GLY A 320 3.87 -4.26 -9.11
N HIS A 321 4.79 -4.12 -8.15
CA HIS A 321 4.54 -3.48 -6.86
C HIS A 321 5.23 -2.12 -6.80
N GLU A 322 4.54 -1.07 -6.38
CA GLU A 322 5.16 0.21 -6.03
C GLU A 322 4.40 0.79 -4.85
N SER A 323 5.12 1.35 -3.87
CA SER A 323 4.59 1.57 -2.54
C SER A 323 3.69 2.80 -2.42
N ARG A 324 3.67 3.69 -3.43
CA ARG A 324 2.91 4.95 -3.43
C ARG A 324 2.55 5.38 -4.86
N VAL A 325 1.79 4.56 -5.56
CA VAL A 325 1.26 4.89 -6.89
C VAL A 325 -0.14 5.49 -6.73
N SER A 326 -0.52 6.45 -7.58
CA SER A 326 -1.88 6.99 -7.57
C SER A 326 -2.88 5.94 -8.03
N TYR A 327 -4.13 6.01 -7.56
CA TYR A 327 -5.16 5.06 -7.99
C TYR A 327 -5.32 5.05 -9.50
N GLU A 328 -5.29 6.21 -10.17
CA GLU A 328 -5.49 6.28 -11.62
C GLU A 328 -4.41 5.48 -12.34
N THR A 329 -3.14 5.69 -11.97
CA THR A 329 -2.00 4.95 -12.56
C THR A 329 -2.12 3.45 -12.30
N MET A 330 -2.60 3.03 -11.13
CA MET A 330 -2.77 1.60 -10.82
C MET A 330 -3.99 1.00 -11.54
N SER A 331 -5.06 1.78 -11.70
CA SER A 331 -6.30 1.39 -12.35
C SER A 331 -6.12 1.14 -13.85
N GLU A 332 -5.08 1.69 -14.48
CA GLU A 332 -4.68 1.41 -15.87
C GLU A 332 -4.39 -0.08 -16.11
N THR A 333 -4.09 -0.85 -15.07
CA THR A 333 -3.92 -2.31 -15.19
C THR A 333 -5.25 -3.07 -15.32
N ARG A 334 -6.40 -2.42 -15.06
CA ARG A 334 -7.76 -2.98 -15.11
C ARG A 334 -8.44 -2.79 -16.47
N THR A 335 -7.66 -2.91 -17.55
CA THR A 335 -8.16 -3.01 -18.93
C THR A 335 -8.84 -4.35 -19.18
N TYR A 336 -9.65 -4.46 -20.24
CA TYR A 336 -10.43 -5.67 -20.57
C TYR A 336 -9.70 -7.00 -20.32
N PHE A 337 -8.60 -7.24 -21.04
CA PHE A 337 -7.92 -8.54 -21.00
C PHE A 337 -7.08 -8.74 -19.73
N LEU A 338 -6.37 -7.70 -19.27
CA LEU A 338 -5.52 -7.80 -18.08
C LEU A 338 -6.35 -7.88 -16.78
N ASN A 339 -7.56 -7.31 -16.75
CA ASN A 339 -8.47 -7.39 -15.61
C ASN A 339 -8.87 -8.84 -15.30
N MET A 340 -8.89 -9.76 -16.29
CA MET A 340 -9.14 -11.18 -16.05
C MET A 340 -8.08 -11.85 -15.15
N PHE A 341 -6.88 -11.24 -15.08
CA PHE A 341 -5.75 -11.69 -14.26
C PHE A 341 -5.51 -10.81 -13.03
N HIS A 342 -6.39 -9.82 -12.79
CA HIS A 342 -6.29 -8.92 -11.65
C HIS A 342 -6.96 -9.52 -10.41
N GLY A 343 -6.41 -9.29 -9.21
CA GLY A 343 -6.92 -9.85 -7.95
C GLY A 343 -8.32 -9.36 -7.56
N LEU A 344 -8.70 -8.18 -8.06
CA LEU A 344 -10.04 -7.57 -7.96
C LEU A 344 -10.83 -7.62 -9.28
N GLY A 345 -10.30 -8.30 -10.29
CA GLY A 345 -10.90 -8.31 -11.61
C GLY A 345 -11.85 -9.48 -11.83
N SER A 346 -12.50 -9.49 -12.98
CA SER A 346 -13.43 -10.53 -13.40
C SER A 346 -13.25 -10.84 -14.88
N ASN A 347 -13.81 -11.97 -15.31
CA ASN A 347 -13.88 -12.32 -16.73
C ASN A 347 -15.02 -11.58 -17.47
N GLN A 348 -15.80 -10.76 -16.75
CA GLN A 348 -16.90 -10.00 -17.32
C GLN A 348 -16.42 -8.63 -17.76
N ASP A 349 -16.85 -8.20 -18.94
CA ASP A 349 -16.59 -6.87 -19.46
C ASP A 349 -17.65 -6.53 -20.53
N ILE A 350 -17.55 -5.35 -21.12
CA ILE A 350 -18.38 -4.94 -22.25
C ILE A 350 -17.94 -5.63 -23.55
N ILE A 351 -16.68 -6.06 -23.65
CA ILE A 351 -16.19 -6.76 -24.84
C ILE A 351 -16.66 -8.23 -24.81
N ASN A 352 -17.50 -8.56 -25.78
CA ASN A 352 -18.04 -9.91 -26.00
C ASN A 352 -17.28 -10.58 -27.13
N GLN A 353 -16.24 -11.34 -26.79
CA GLN A 353 -15.47 -12.16 -27.73
C GLN A 353 -15.10 -13.50 -27.07
N ASP A 354 -14.99 -14.55 -27.89
CA ASP A 354 -14.67 -15.90 -27.42
C ASP A 354 -13.17 -16.02 -27.10
N LEU A 355 -12.85 -16.31 -25.84
CA LEU A 355 -11.46 -16.44 -25.39
C LEU A 355 -10.76 -17.66 -25.99
N ALA A 356 -11.49 -18.71 -26.37
CA ALA A 356 -10.93 -19.87 -27.06
C ALA A 356 -10.48 -19.54 -28.50
N ILE A 357 -11.03 -18.47 -29.08
CA ILE A 357 -10.66 -17.98 -30.43
C ILE A 357 -9.63 -16.85 -30.35
N HIS A 358 -9.81 -15.89 -29.44
CA HIS A 358 -9.04 -14.64 -29.43
C HIS A 358 -8.00 -14.55 -28.31
N GLY A 359 -8.03 -15.43 -27.31
CA GLY A 359 -7.18 -15.33 -26.12
C GLY A 359 -5.67 -15.42 -26.42
N LEU A 360 -5.26 -16.28 -27.35
CA LEU A 360 -3.86 -16.34 -27.79
C LEU A 360 -3.43 -15.07 -28.54
N SER A 361 -4.31 -14.50 -29.36
CA SER A 361 -4.05 -13.25 -30.08
C SER A 361 -3.93 -12.06 -29.13
N LEU A 362 -4.73 -12.05 -28.05
CA LEU A 362 -4.62 -11.06 -26.98
C LEU A 362 -3.27 -11.17 -26.24
N PHE A 363 -2.83 -12.37 -25.89
CA PHE A 363 -1.49 -12.54 -25.30
C PHE A 363 -0.37 -12.08 -26.25
N ASP A 364 -0.46 -12.40 -27.54
CA ASP A 364 0.53 -12.00 -28.54
C ASP A 364 0.56 -10.47 -28.72
N TYR A 365 -0.60 -9.80 -28.68
CA TYR A 365 -0.69 -8.34 -28.71
C TYR A 365 0.08 -7.67 -27.57
N PHE A 366 -0.04 -8.20 -26.35
CA PHE A 366 0.73 -7.75 -25.18
C PHE A 366 2.16 -8.32 -25.13
N ASN A 367 2.59 -9.06 -26.15
CA ASN A 367 3.88 -9.74 -26.21
C ASN A 367 4.15 -10.64 -24.97
N ILE A 368 3.10 -11.28 -24.45
CA ILE A 368 3.16 -12.15 -23.28
C ILE A 368 3.51 -13.57 -23.74
N LYS A 369 4.62 -14.10 -23.23
CA LYS A 369 5.07 -15.47 -23.53
C LYS A 369 4.85 -16.45 -22.39
N TYR A 370 4.81 -15.95 -21.16
CA TYR A 370 4.56 -16.76 -19.97
C TYR A 370 3.54 -16.09 -19.07
N VAL A 371 2.65 -16.89 -18.49
CA VAL A 371 1.76 -16.49 -17.40
C VAL A 371 2.19 -17.23 -16.14
N THR A 372 2.46 -16.50 -15.06
CA THR A 372 2.87 -17.08 -13.77
C THR A 372 1.77 -16.89 -12.73
N LEU A 373 1.18 -17.99 -12.27
CA LEU A 373 0.06 -18.01 -11.35
C LEU A 373 0.54 -18.25 -9.92
N HIS A 374 0.60 -17.19 -9.12
CA HIS A 374 1.03 -17.21 -7.71
C HIS A 374 -0.12 -17.65 -6.80
N LYS A 375 -0.13 -18.95 -6.46
CA LYS A 375 -1.26 -19.60 -5.76
C LYS A 375 -1.50 -19.03 -4.37
N ASN A 376 -0.43 -18.67 -3.66
CA ASN A 376 -0.50 -18.14 -2.30
C ASN A 376 -1.02 -16.69 -2.23
N SER A 377 -1.13 -16.02 -3.37
CA SER A 377 -1.68 -14.66 -3.48
C SER A 377 -3.14 -14.67 -3.93
N LEU A 378 -3.74 -15.85 -4.14
CA LEU A 378 -5.11 -16.02 -4.61
C LEU A 378 -5.99 -16.70 -3.57
N THR A 379 -7.26 -16.30 -3.54
CA THR A 379 -8.29 -17.10 -2.87
C THR A 379 -8.51 -18.41 -3.63
N LEU A 380 -9.08 -19.42 -2.96
CA LEU A 380 -9.42 -20.69 -3.63
C LEU A 380 -10.35 -20.47 -4.84
N HIS A 381 -11.27 -19.51 -4.74
CA HIS A 381 -12.16 -19.13 -5.83
C HIS A 381 -11.36 -18.45 -6.97
N GLY A 382 -10.53 -17.46 -6.66
CA GLY A 382 -9.70 -16.77 -7.65
C GLY A 382 -8.74 -17.71 -8.39
N LEU A 383 -8.12 -18.65 -7.68
CA LEU A 383 -7.27 -19.68 -8.27
C LEU A 383 -8.05 -20.57 -9.26
N THR A 384 -9.27 -20.97 -8.89
CA THR A 384 -10.14 -21.78 -9.75
C THR A 384 -10.52 -21.00 -11.01
N LEU A 385 -10.92 -19.74 -10.85
CA LEU A 385 -11.29 -18.86 -11.95
C LEU A 385 -10.12 -18.68 -12.93
N MET A 386 -8.93 -18.32 -12.44
CA MET A 386 -7.76 -18.12 -13.30
C MET A 386 -7.33 -19.40 -14.02
N LYS A 387 -7.39 -20.57 -13.36
CA LYS A 387 -7.12 -21.85 -14.05
C LYS A 387 -8.17 -22.14 -15.12
N GLN A 388 -9.44 -21.81 -14.88
CA GLN A 388 -10.49 -21.94 -15.89
C GLN A 388 -10.26 -21.01 -17.08
N THR A 389 -9.94 -19.73 -16.83
CA THR A 389 -9.59 -18.76 -17.88
C THR A 389 -8.40 -19.24 -18.72
N MET A 390 -7.33 -19.74 -18.08
CA MET A 390 -6.18 -20.29 -18.79
C MET A 390 -6.55 -21.53 -19.63
N SER A 391 -7.39 -22.42 -19.09
CA SER A 391 -7.85 -23.61 -19.81
C SER A 391 -8.74 -23.27 -21.01
N GLU A 392 -9.55 -22.22 -20.91
CA GLU A 392 -10.38 -21.72 -22.01
C GLU A 392 -9.51 -21.14 -23.13
N ILE A 393 -8.51 -20.32 -22.78
CA ILE A 393 -7.63 -19.69 -23.77
C ILE A 393 -6.69 -20.71 -24.45
N LEU A 394 -6.10 -21.62 -23.68
CA LEU A 394 -5.09 -22.55 -24.21
C LEU A 394 -5.70 -23.81 -24.86
N ASN A 395 -7.00 -24.06 -24.66
CA ASN A 395 -7.65 -25.34 -24.97
C ASN A 395 -6.95 -26.57 -24.32
N GLU A 396 -6.07 -26.32 -23.33
CA GLU A 396 -5.30 -27.28 -22.55
C GLU A 396 -5.12 -26.72 -21.12
N ASN A 397 -4.97 -27.59 -20.12
CA ASN A 397 -4.87 -27.17 -18.71
C ASN A 397 -3.56 -27.61 -18.05
N THR A 398 -2.50 -27.79 -18.84
CA THR A 398 -1.22 -28.30 -18.35
C THR A 398 -0.17 -27.20 -18.31
N PRO A 399 0.13 -26.61 -17.13
CA PRO A 399 1.26 -25.72 -16.98
C PRO A 399 2.57 -26.48 -17.28
N ILE A 400 3.57 -25.75 -17.78
CA ILE A 400 4.90 -26.31 -18.06
C ILE A 400 5.72 -26.52 -16.77
N HIS A 401 5.33 -25.85 -15.68
CA HIS A 401 5.86 -26.04 -14.34
C HIS A 401 4.75 -25.80 -13.31
N GLU A 402 4.63 -26.67 -12.31
CA GLU A 402 3.69 -26.46 -11.20
C GLU A 402 4.26 -27.04 -9.89
N ASP A 403 4.34 -26.21 -8.85
CA ASP A 403 4.75 -26.61 -7.50
C ASP A 403 3.70 -26.17 -6.45
N GLY A 404 4.05 -26.18 -5.16
CA GLY A 404 3.13 -25.78 -4.09
C GLY A 404 2.70 -24.30 -4.14
N ASN A 405 3.53 -23.44 -4.71
CA ASN A 405 3.39 -21.98 -4.65
C ASN A 405 3.02 -21.36 -6.00
N ILE A 406 3.47 -21.93 -7.12
CA ILE A 406 3.30 -21.32 -8.44
C ILE A 406 2.92 -22.34 -9.52
N ALA A 407 2.20 -21.88 -10.54
CA ALA A 407 1.96 -22.59 -11.80
C ALA A 407 2.38 -21.68 -12.96
N ILE A 408 3.10 -22.21 -13.94
CA ILE A 408 3.66 -21.41 -15.05
C ILE A 408 3.19 -21.99 -16.36
N TYR A 409 2.54 -21.16 -17.18
CA TYR A 409 2.04 -21.51 -18.51
C TYR A 409 2.91 -20.83 -19.56
N LYS A 410 3.22 -21.58 -20.64
CA LYS A 410 3.86 -21.03 -21.83
C LYS A 410 2.79 -20.80 -22.88
N ILE A 411 2.77 -19.58 -23.41
CA ILE A 411 1.75 -19.18 -24.36
C ILE A 411 2.20 -19.57 -25.78
N PRO A 412 1.45 -20.42 -26.49
CA PRO A 412 1.73 -20.74 -27.89
C PRO A 412 1.43 -19.55 -28.79
N LYS A 413 1.91 -19.61 -30.04
CA LYS A 413 1.56 -18.60 -31.04
C LYS A 413 0.07 -18.72 -31.43
N PRO A 414 -0.60 -17.59 -31.69
CA PRO A 414 -2.00 -17.61 -32.11
C PRO A 414 -2.15 -18.30 -33.47
N ASP A 415 -3.25 -19.02 -33.63
CA ASP A 415 -3.67 -19.69 -34.86
C ASP A 415 -4.90 -19.03 -35.51
N SER A 416 -5.65 -18.23 -34.74
CA SER A 416 -6.79 -17.45 -35.23
C SER A 416 -6.36 -16.26 -36.09
N LEU A 417 -7.04 -16.13 -37.24
CA LEU A 417 -6.92 -14.97 -38.14
C LEU A 417 -8.07 -13.98 -37.96
N GLU A 418 -8.91 -14.18 -36.94
CA GLU A 418 -10.08 -13.34 -36.71
C GLU A 418 -9.69 -12.02 -36.04
N PRO A 419 -10.27 -10.89 -36.47
CA PRO A 419 -10.06 -9.63 -35.79
C PRO A 419 -10.62 -9.68 -34.37
N PHE A 420 -9.98 -8.95 -33.45
CA PHE A 420 -10.35 -8.94 -32.03
C PHE A 420 -10.34 -7.53 -31.45
N LEU A 421 -11.05 -7.36 -30.34
CA LEU A 421 -11.29 -6.08 -29.69
C LEU A 421 -10.39 -5.90 -28.46
N LEU A 422 -9.97 -4.65 -28.26
CA LEU A 422 -9.33 -4.14 -27.06
C LEU A 422 -9.88 -2.75 -26.74
N LEU A 423 -9.66 -2.28 -25.52
CA LEU A 423 -9.95 -0.91 -25.12
C LEU A 423 -8.64 -0.12 -25.08
N GLY A 424 -8.63 1.05 -25.73
CA GLY A 424 -7.52 2.00 -25.65
C GLY A 424 -7.71 2.95 -24.47
N SER A 425 -7.35 4.21 -24.67
CA SER A 425 -7.49 5.24 -23.63
C SER A 425 -8.95 5.68 -23.43
N GLY A 426 -9.20 6.38 -22.31
CA GLY A 426 -10.46 7.08 -22.08
C GLY A 426 -11.60 6.23 -21.52
N TRP A 427 -11.30 5.11 -20.87
CA TRP A 427 -12.32 4.24 -20.28
C TRP A 427 -12.19 4.20 -18.77
N HIS A 428 -13.32 4.31 -18.09
CA HIS A 428 -13.39 3.99 -16.67
C HIS A 428 -13.34 2.47 -16.44
N THR A 429 -12.97 2.07 -15.22
CA THR A 429 -12.96 0.67 -14.82
C THR A 429 -14.35 0.05 -14.97
N TYR A 430 -14.39 -1.26 -15.29
CA TYR A 430 -15.65 -1.99 -15.37
C TYR A 430 -16.34 -2.03 -14.01
N VAL A 431 -17.61 -1.66 -13.98
CA VAL A 431 -18.39 -1.61 -12.74
C VAL A 431 -19.35 -2.81 -12.70
N GLU A 432 -19.38 -3.51 -11.57
CA GLU A 432 -20.38 -4.53 -11.29
C GLU A 432 -21.25 -4.01 -10.12
N CYS A 433 -22.48 -3.55 -10.39
CA CYS A 433 -23.46 -3.27 -9.34
C CYS A 433 -24.87 -3.81 -9.66
N GLU A 434 -25.60 -4.16 -8.58
CA GLU A 434 -27.00 -4.52 -8.67
C GLU A 434 -27.82 -3.34 -9.22
N PRO A 435 -28.76 -3.60 -10.16
CA PRO A 435 -29.58 -2.54 -10.73
C PRO A 435 -30.37 -1.84 -9.63
N ASN A 436 -30.25 -0.51 -9.56
CA ASN A 436 -30.98 0.30 -8.58
C ASN A 436 -32.45 0.50 -8.99
N GLU A 437 -33.26 1.06 -8.08
CA GLU A 437 -34.68 1.43 -8.33
C GLU A 437 -34.85 2.43 -9.50
N GLU A 438 -33.77 3.07 -9.94
CA GLU A 438 -33.72 4.01 -11.07
C GLU A 438 -33.35 3.33 -12.42
N GLY A 439 -33.12 2.02 -12.44
CA GLY A 439 -32.85 1.24 -13.65
C GLY A 439 -31.44 1.39 -14.24
N ILE A 440 -30.48 1.91 -13.47
CA ILE A 440 -29.08 1.97 -13.88
C ILE A 440 -28.48 0.56 -13.76
N ASN A 441 -28.48 -0.16 -14.87
CA ASN A 441 -27.72 -1.40 -15.02
C ASN A 441 -26.23 -1.05 -15.11
N CYS A 442 -25.42 -1.52 -14.15
CA CYS A 442 -24.01 -1.13 -14.05
C CYS A 442 -23.04 -2.03 -14.81
N TYR A 443 -23.45 -3.20 -15.34
CA TYR A 443 -22.59 -4.10 -16.13
C TYR A 443 -22.16 -3.43 -17.44
N ALA A 444 -21.23 -2.49 -17.34
CA ALA A 444 -20.91 -1.53 -18.35
C ALA A 444 -19.55 -0.88 -18.07
N ARG A 445 -19.00 -0.22 -19.09
CA ARG A 445 -17.95 0.77 -18.91
C ARG A 445 -18.47 2.13 -19.29
N VAL A 446 -17.96 3.14 -18.61
CA VAL A 446 -18.28 4.54 -18.87
C VAL A 446 -17.13 5.14 -19.68
N THR A 447 -17.48 5.87 -20.74
CA THR A 447 -16.52 6.61 -21.56
C THR A 447 -16.15 7.93 -20.89
N MET A 448 -14.92 8.38 -21.08
CA MET A 448 -14.52 9.78 -20.86
C MET A 448 -14.98 10.63 -22.07
N GLU A 449 -14.52 11.89 -22.15
CA GLU A 449 -14.78 12.77 -23.30
C GLU A 449 -14.32 12.15 -24.62
N ASN A 450 -13.13 11.53 -24.60
CA ASN A 450 -12.57 10.79 -25.72
C ASN A 450 -12.29 9.37 -25.26
N SER A 451 -12.78 8.37 -25.99
CA SER A 451 -12.52 6.95 -25.70
C SER A 451 -12.17 6.19 -26.97
N GLU A 452 -11.27 5.23 -26.84
CA GLU A 452 -10.76 4.46 -27.97
C GLU A 452 -11.17 2.99 -27.89
N ILE A 453 -11.77 2.47 -28.96
CA ILE A 453 -11.97 1.05 -29.19
C ILE A 453 -10.92 0.62 -30.20
N LEU A 454 -10.09 -0.34 -29.83
CA LEU A 454 -9.05 -0.88 -30.70
C LEU A 454 -9.58 -2.15 -31.37
N ILE A 455 -9.45 -2.20 -32.70
CA ILE A 455 -9.78 -3.39 -33.49
C ILE A 455 -8.53 -3.84 -34.19
N ILE A 456 -8.06 -5.04 -33.83
CA ILE A 456 -6.79 -5.57 -34.31
C ILE A 456 -7.09 -6.54 -35.45
N ASN A 457 -6.55 -6.26 -36.63
CA ASN A 457 -6.52 -7.19 -37.75
C ASN A 457 -5.19 -7.98 -37.69
N PRO A 458 -5.21 -9.28 -37.35
CA PRO A 458 -3.99 -10.08 -37.24
C PRO A 458 -3.42 -10.53 -38.60
N THR A 459 -4.04 -10.16 -39.72
CA THR A 459 -3.66 -10.61 -41.06
C THR A 459 -2.94 -9.52 -41.87
N GLU A 460 -2.23 -9.93 -42.91
CA GLU A 460 -1.59 -9.03 -43.88
C GLU A 460 -2.57 -8.46 -44.93
N SER A 461 -3.82 -8.91 -44.91
CA SER A 461 -4.88 -8.48 -45.84
C SER A 461 -5.89 -7.58 -45.13
N THR A 462 -6.59 -6.74 -45.90
CA THR A 462 -7.70 -5.97 -45.35
C THR A 462 -8.90 -6.86 -45.04
N ILE A 463 -9.58 -6.61 -43.92
CA ILE A 463 -10.80 -7.31 -43.51
C ILE A 463 -11.92 -6.29 -43.40
N ASP A 464 -13.07 -6.59 -44.01
CA ASP A 464 -14.29 -5.79 -43.82
C ASP A 464 -15.09 -6.37 -42.66
N ILE A 465 -15.48 -5.51 -41.72
CA ILE A 465 -16.26 -5.91 -40.54
C ILE A 465 -17.38 -4.91 -40.27
N THR A 466 -18.32 -5.36 -39.43
CA THR A 466 -19.30 -4.49 -38.78
C THR A 466 -19.08 -4.54 -37.26
N LEU A 467 -18.93 -3.38 -36.61
CA LEU A 467 -18.85 -3.30 -35.15
C LEU A 467 -20.25 -3.09 -34.57
N GLY A 468 -20.68 -3.99 -33.69
CA GLY A 468 -21.86 -3.82 -32.86
C GLY A 468 -21.52 -3.13 -31.54
N ILE A 469 -22.27 -2.08 -31.20
CA ILE A 469 -22.15 -1.36 -29.93
C ILE A 469 -23.53 -1.25 -29.29
N VAL A 470 -23.63 -1.56 -28.00
CA VAL A 470 -24.84 -1.30 -27.20
C VAL A 470 -24.51 -0.23 -26.18
N LEU A 471 -25.22 0.89 -26.24
CA LEU A 471 -24.92 2.07 -25.45
C LEU A 471 -26.18 2.84 -25.02
N LYS A 472 -26.02 3.71 -24.03
CA LYS A 472 -27.03 4.66 -23.55
C LYS A 472 -26.36 5.87 -22.91
N SER A 473 -27.05 7.00 -22.90
CA SER A 473 -26.57 8.20 -22.21
C SER A 473 -26.99 8.21 -20.74
N VAL A 474 -26.30 9.04 -19.95
CA VAL A 474 -26.58 9.30 -18.54
C VAL A 474 -27.36 10.59 -18.42
N LEU A 475 -28.54 10.50 -17.78
CA LEU A 475 -29.47 11.60 -17.46
C LEU A 475 -30.15 12.27 -18.66
N ASP A 476 -29.38 12.71 -19.66
CA ASP A 476 -29.86 13.45 -20.82
C ASP A 476 -29.30 12.86 -22.13
N GLU A 477 -29.93 13.16 -23.26
CA GLU A 477 -29.43 12.75 -24.59
C GLU A 477 -28.11 13.46 -24.91
N LYS A 478 -27.14 12.71 -25.45
CA LYS A 478 -25.80 13.23 -25.75
C LYS A 478 -25.42 12.96 -27.19
N THR A 479 -24.73 13.90 -27.81
CA THR A 479 -24.19 13.70 -29.16
C THR A 479 -22.77 13.13 -29.07
N SER A 480 -22.51 12.05 -29.82
CA SER A 480 -21.20 11.41 -29.95
C SER A 480 -20.72 11.40 -31.38
N THR A 481 -19.53 11.94 -31.62
CA THR A 481 -18.86 11.83 -32.92
C THR A 481 -18.04 10.54 -32.95
N ILE A 482 -18.30 9.70 -33.97
CA ILE A 482 -17.51 8.48 -34.23
C ILE A 482 -16.50 8.77 -35.32
N SER A 483 -15.24 8.47 -35.03
CA SER A 483 -14.15 8.52 -36.02
C SER A 483 -13.47 7.17 -36.15
N PHE A 484 -13.08 6.78 -37.36
CA PHE A 484 -12.30 5.59 -37.64
C PHE A 484 -10.96 5.99 -38.23
N ASN A 485 -9.86 5.58 -37.60
CA ASN A 485 -8.49 5.94 -37.98
C ASN A 485 -8.32 7.46 -38.20
N ASN A 486 -8.88 8.26 -37.28
CA ASN A 486 -8.93 9.74 -37.30
C ASN A 486 -9.79 10.39 -38.40
N GLU A 487 -10.52 9.60 -39.19
CA GLU A 487 -11.51 10.12 -40.14
C GLU A 487 -12.91 10.03 -39.54
N LYS A 488 -13.62 11.16 -39.51
CA LYS A 488 -14.99 11.23 -39.00
C LYS A 488 -15.92 10.36 -39.85
N LEU A 489 -16.54 9.37 -39.23
CA LEU A 489 -17.51 8.50 -39.87
C LEU A 489 -18.93 9.04 -39.74
N ASP A 490 -19.35 9.34 -38.51
CA ASP A 490 -20.73 9.70 -38.22
C ASP A 490 -20.85 10.55 -36.94
N VAL A 491 -22.04 11.11 -36.73
CA VAL A 491 -22.46 11.79 -35.50
C VAL A 491 -23.76 11.16 -35.04
N LEU A 492 -23.79 10.70 -33.79
CA LEU A 492 -24.90 9.97 -33.23
C LEU A 492 -25.48 10.69 -32.03
N ASP A 493 -26.79 10.83 -32.01
CA ASP A 493 -27.51 11.20 -30.80
C ASP A 493 -27.78 9.92 -29.98
N VAL A 494 -27.19 9.88 -28.79
CA VAL A 494 -27.26 8.76 -27.86
C VAL A 494 -28.37 9.02 -26.85
N PRO A 495 -29.49 8.30 -26.94
CA PRO A 495 -30.61 8.50 -26.03
C PRO A 495 -30.32 7.89 -24.66
N ILE A 496 -31.12 8.30 -23.66
CA ILE A 496 -31.08 7.74 -22.30
C ILE A 496 -31.54 6.27 -22.24
N THR A 497 -32.18 5.79 -23.30
CA THR A 497 -32.62 4.39 -23.43
C THR A 497 -31.57 3.54 -24.13
N ARG A 498 -31.43 2.29 -23.69
CA ARG A 498 -30.55 1.28 -24.31
C ARG A 498 -30.77 1.19 -25.81
N THR A 499 -29.71 1.46 -26.57
CA THR A 499 -29.71 1.46 -28.04
C THR A 499 -28.59 0.58 -28.55
N ALA A 500 -28.92 -0.30 -29.49
CA ALA A 500 -27.95 -1.09 -30.24
C ALA A 500 -27.68 -0.41 -31.57
N MET A 501 -26.42 -0.29 -31.93
CA MET A 501 -25.97 0.33 -33.17
C MET A 501 -24.92 -0.54 -33.86
N HIS A 502 -24.84 -0.38 -35.19
CA HIS A 502 -23.89 -1.08 -36.04
C HIS A 502 -23.10 -0.06 -36.85
N VAL A 503 -21.78 -0.09 -36.71
CA VAL A 503 -20.85 0.67 -37.57
C VAL A 503 -20.41 -0.27 -38.69
N GLU A 504 -21.02 -0.11 -39.86
CA GLU A 504 -20.82 -0.97 -41.03
C GLU A 504 -19.66 -0.49 -41.92
N ASN A 505 -19.16 -1.39 -42.79
CA ASN A 505 -18.14 -1.12 -43.81
C ASN A 505 -16.80 -0.63 -43.24
N LEU A 506 -16.39 -1.19 -42.09
CA LEU A 506 -15.10 -0.89 -41.49
C LEU A 506 -14.02 -1.74 -42.16
N ILE A 507 -13.29 -1.14 -43.12
CA ILE A 507 -12.17 -1.78 -43.80
C ILE A 507 -10.93 -1.68 -42.91
N LEU A 508 -10.66 -2.76 -42.17
CA LEU A 508 -9.50 -2.87 -41.29
C LEU A 508 -8.22 -3.09 -42.09
N VAL A 509 -7.23 -2.21 -41.91
CA VAL A 509 -5.86 -2.46 -42.43
C VAL A 509 -5.11 -3.41 -41.48
N PRO A 510 -4.03 -4.08 -41.93
CA PRO A 510 -3.19 -4.91 -41.06
C PRO A 510 -2.74 -4.18 -39.79
N GLY A 511 -2.87 -4.84 -38.64
CA GLY A 511 -2.51 -4.27 -37.33
C GLY A 511 -3.66 -3.55 -36.63
N VAL A 512 -3.33 -2.47 -35.91
CA VAL A 512 -4.26 -1.75 -35.04
C VAL A 512 -5.07 -0.74 -35.85
N ASN A 513 -6.40 -0.83 -35.75
CA ASN A 513 -7.35 0.16 -36.22
C ASN A 513 -8.06 0.75 -35.01
N VAL A 514 -8.37 2.04 -35.05
CA VAL A 514 -8.93 2.77 -33.89
C VAL A 514 -10.28 3.34 -34.25
N ILE A 515 -11.27 3.07 -33.41
CA ILE A 515 -12.53 3.81 -33.37
C ILE A 515 -12.50 4.74 -32.17
N THR A 516 -12.64 6.04 -32.41
CA THR A 516 -12.71 7.05 -31.36
C THR A 516 -14.16 7.47 -31.18
N LEU A 517 -14.64 7.40 -29.95
CA LEU A 517 -15.90 7.97 -29.51
C LEU A 517 -15.59 9.29 -28.82
N HIS A 518 -16.02 10.40 -29.41
CA HIS A 518 -15.92 11.74 -28.81
C HIS A 518 -17.31 12.17 -28.33
N THR A 519 -17.47 12.54 -27.07
CA THR A 519 -18.75 12.98 -26.50
C THR A 519 -18.69 14.49 -26.23
N ASP A 520 -19.54 15.26 -26.91
CA ASP A 520 -19.46 16.73 -26.93
C ASP A 520 -19.75 17.37 -25.55
N GLU A 521 -20.61 16.73 -24.74
CA GLU A 521 -20.95 17.16 -23.37
C GLU A 521 -20.75 16.02 -22.37
N VAL A 522 -19.67 16.09 -21.59
CA VAL A 522 -19.44 15.20 -20.44
C VAL A 522 -20.14 15.75 -19.19
N SER A 523 -20.85 14.87 -18.48
CA SER A 523 -21.52 15.23 -17.23
C SER A 523 -20.55 15.03 -16.08
N ALA A 524 -20.42 16.01 -15.21
CA ALA A 524 -19.76 15.83 -13.93
C ALA A 524 -20.68 15.01 -13.02
N TYR A 525 -20.23 13.84 -12.59
CA TYR A 525 -20.94 13.04 -11.61
C TYR A 525 -20.17 13.04 -10.29
N GLN A 526 -20.82 13.52 -9.23
CA GLN A 526 -20.38 13.30 -7.86
C GLN A 526 -21.20 12.13 -7.30
N GLY A 527 -20.54 11.01 -6.98
CA GLY A 527 -21.20 9.90 -6.30
C GLY A 527 -21.76 10.34 -4.95
N SER A 528 -22.97 9.89 -4.61
CA SER A 528 -23.46 10.01 -3.23
C SER A 528 -22.59 9.15 -2.29
N GLU A 529 -22.29 9.64 -1.08
CA GLU A 529 -21.47 9.06 0.02
C GLU A 529 -21.72 7.57 0.40
N HIS A 530 -22.60 6.85 -0.30
CA HIS A 530 -22.97 5.47 -0.01
C HIS A 530 -22.92 4.50 -1.22
N LYS A 531 -22.36 4.88 -2.39
CA LYS A 531 -22.48 4.03 -3.61
C LYS A 531 -21.19 3.89 -4.46
N ARG A 532 -20.33 2.97 -4.02
CA ARG A 532 -19.57 1.89 -4.70
C ARG A 532 -18.92 2.02 -6.10
N ALA A 533 -19.00 3.12 -6.88
CA ALA A 533 -18.40 3.10 -8.23
C ALA A 533 -17.61 4.35 -8.66
N PHE A 534 -17.95 5.55 -8.18
CA PHE A 534 -17.40 6.80 -8.72
C PHE A 534 -17.34 7.86 -7.61
N GLN A 535 -16.15 8.12 -7.05
CA GLN A 535 -15.98 8.92 -5.83
C GLN A 535 -15.24 10.24 -6.05
N GLU A 536 -14.71 10.46 -7.26
CA GLU A 536 -14.29 11.78 -7.74
C GLU A 536 -15.34 12.39 -8.67
N GLU A 537 -15.21 13.70 -8.96
CA GLU A 537 -15.98 14.38 -10.01
C GLU A 537 -15.56 13.82 -11.38
N ILE A 538 -16.18 12.70 -11.75
CA ILE A 538 -15.79 11.96 -12.94
C ILE A 538 -16.54 12.53 -14.14
N GLN A 539 -15.80 12.80 -15.21
CA GLN A 539 -16.37 13.10 -16.51
C GLN A 539 -17.01 11.83 -17.09
N ILE A 540 -18.33 11.83 -17.13
CA ILE A 540 -19.15 10.77 -17.69
C ILE A 540 -19.58 11.17 -19.10
N GLY A 541 -19.07 10.47 -20.10
CA GLY A 541 -19.57 10.53 -21.47
C GLY A 541 -20.85 9.71 -21.59
N ILE A 542 -20.70 8.47 -22.06
CA ILE A 542 -21.75 7.52 -22.42
C ILE A 542 -21.49 6.19 -21.69
N ILE A 543 -22.57 5.46 -21.39
CA ILE A 543 -22.48 4.09 -20.87
C ILE A 543 -22.48 3.13 -22.05
N VAL A 544 -21.45 2.31 -22.16
CA VAL A 544 -21.37 1.21 -23.11
C VAL A 544 -21.60 -0.10 -22.35
N GLU A 545 -22.59 -0.87 -22.77
CA GLU A 545 -22.97 -2.15 -22.15
C GLU A 545 -22.43 -3.35 -22.93
N SER A 546 -22.13 -3.19 -24.23
CA SER A 546 -21.62 -4.29 -25.05
C SER A 546 -20.90 -3.82 -26.30
N LEU A 547 -19.83 -4.52 -26.67
CA LEU A 547 -19.03 -4.40 -27.88
C LEU A 547 -18.79 -5.78 -28.47
N PHE A 548 -19.05 -5.96 -29.77
CA PHE A 548 -18.82 -7.23 -30.47
C PHE A 548 -18.64 -7.02 -31.97
N ILE A 549 -17.89 -7.91 -32.62
CA ILE A 549 -17.75 -7.92 -34.08
C ILE A 549 -18.87 -8.78 -34.67
N VAL A 550 -19.61 -8.22 -35.63
CA VAL A 550 -20.62 -8.93 -36.42
C VAL A 550 -19.94 -9.46 -37.69
N LYS A 551 -20.04 -10.78 -37.89
CA LYS A 551 -19.57 -11.46 -39.10
C LYS A 551 -20.62 -11.47 -40.20
#